data_AF-M0QLW0-F1
#
_entry.id   AF-M0QLW0-F1
#
_cell.length_a   1.000
_cell.length_b   1.000
_cell.length_c   1.000
_cell.angle_alpha   90.00
_cell.angle_beta   90.00
_cell.angle_gamma   90.00
#
_symmetry.space_group_name_H-M   'P 1'
#
loop_
_entity.id
_entity.type
_entity.pdbx_description
1 polymer ?
#
loop_
_entity_poly.entity_id
_entity_poly.type
_entity_poly.pdbx_seq_one_letter_code
_entity_poly.pdbx_strand_id
1 'polypeptide(L)'
;MIVMADNPDVARSDVPQPPATAIEPLPELETVTARDDLTLTLTLTGTVGEDTTEVDNTLALELDMLTALLWASPARARQVVEALIGSRAARDAGTTSSVLPAGSVVFLSAVHQDVFDTVVTLLDEGSPATPVLVNARFADRGLTTRTRRVMLEIASPRHGRPVADSADLPHLAAALIDGWYRRGYRAPLARMTQVTTERPTAELAGHWTALTAHQQAAETRWLAIRDTLARI
;
A
#
# COMPACT_ATOMS: atom_id res chain seq x y z
N MET A 1 7.47 -77.34 19.68
CA MET A 1 6.38 -76.43 20.11
C MET A 1 6.99 -75.51 21.15
N ILE A 2 7.47 -74.33 20.73
CA ILE A 2 8.06 -73.31 21.60
C ILE A 2 7.18 -72.08 21.45
N VAL A 3 6.71 -71.60 22.59
CA VAL A 3 5.70 -70.57 22.79
C VAL A 3 6.32 -69.18 22.56
N MET A 4 5.58 -68.35 21.82
CA MET A 4 5.79 -66.90 21.64
C MET A 4 5.28 -66.15 22.87
N ALA A 5 6.07 -65.23 23.41
CA ALA A 5 5.71 -64.05 24.21
C ALA A 5 7.03 -63.39 24.68
N ASP A 6 7.23 -62.09 24.78
CA ASP A 6 6.48 -60.89 24.40
C ASP A 6 7.54 -59.80 24.29
N ASN A 7 7.41 -58.93 23.29
CA ASN A 7 8.29 -57.77 23.11
C ASN A 7 7.84 -56.68 24.11
N PRO A 8 8.69 -56.15 25.00
CA PRO A 8 8.23 -55.17 25.97
C PRO A 8 7.86 -53.87 25.25
N ASP A 9 6.61 -53.48 25.52
CA ASP A 9 5.95 -52.22 25.21
C ASP A 9 6.92 -51.03 25.14
N VAL A 10 7.05 -50.44 23.95
CA VAL A 10 7.57 -49.07 23.82
C VAL A 10 6.51 -48.17 24.39
N ALA A 11 6.67 -47.80 25.66
CA ALA A 11 5.86 -46.78 26.31
C ALA A 11 5.85 -45.53 25.43
N ARG A 12 4.74 -45.33 24.68
CA ARG A 12 4.40 -44.04 24.08
C ARG A 12 4.29 -43.07 25.25
N SER A 13 5.31 -42.25 25.42
CA SER A 13 5.18 -41.06 26.25
C SER A 13 4.13 -40.19 25.58
N ASP A 14 2.93 -40.17 26.17
CA ASP A 14 1.92 -39.14 25.96
C ASP A 14 2.53 -37.82 26.43
N VAL A 15 3.35 -37.21 25.58
CA VAL A 15 3.72 -35.81 25.72
C VAL A 15 2.43 -35.04 25.40
N PRO A 16 1.90 -34.24 26.33
CA PRO A 16 0.77 -33.38 26.04
C PRO A 16 1.14 -32.49 24.85
N GLN A 17 0.49 -32.73 23.71
CA GLN A 17 0.62 -31.88 22.54
C GLN A 17 0.16 -30.48 22.98
N PRO A 18 1.02 -29.45 22.94
CA PRO A 18 0.59 -28.11 23.29
C PRO A 18 -0.61 -27.76 22.40
N PRO A 19 -1.67 -27.15 22.97
CA PRO A 19 -2.83 -26.78 22.18
C PRO A 19 -2.35 -25.97 20.98
N ALA A 20 -2.81 -26.34 19.79
CA ALA A 20 -2.58 -25.55 18.59
C ALA A 20 -2.99 -24.12 18.91
N THR A 21 -1.99 -23.26 19.12
CA THR A 21 -2.21 -21.84 19.37
C THR A 21 -2.99 -21.37 18.16
N ALA A 22 -4.23 -20.94 18.40
CA ALA A 22 -5.05 -20.34 17.36
C ALA A 22 -4.15 -19.32 16.66
N ILE A 23 -3.93 -19.53 15.37
CA ILE A 23 -3.20 -18.57 14.53
C ILE A 23 -4.01 -17.30 14.67
N GLU A 24 -3.51 -16.39 15.52
CA GLU A 24 -4.09 -15.07 15.71
C GLU A 24 -4.29 -14.50 14.30
N PRO A 25 -5.49 -14.01 13.94
CA PRO A 25 -5.75 -13.52 12.60
C PRO A 25 -4.78 -12.38 12.34
N LEU A 26 -3.68 -12.72 11.64
CA LEU A 26 -2.58 -11.81 11.39
C LEU A 26 -3.14 -10.64 10.59
N PRO A 27 -2.78 -9.39 10.93
CA PRO A 27 -3.26 -8.22 10.23
C PRO A 27 -2.95 -8.36 8.73
N GLU A 28 -3.88 -7.85 7.90
CA GLU A 28 -3.74 -7.86 6.45
C GLU A 28 -2.34 -7.36 6.06
N LEU A 29 -1.67 -8.12 5.20
CA LEU A 29 -0.29 -7.92 4.77
C LEU A 29 -0.09 -6.66 3.89
N GLU A 30 -1.08 -5.77 3.87
CA GLU A 30 -1.09 -4.45 3.21
C GLU A 30 -0.78 -3.32 4.18
N THR A 31 -0.19 -3.66 5.31
CA THR A 31 0.22 -2.71 6.31
C THR A 31 1.56 -2.12 5.88
N VAL A 32 1.50 -1.13 4.98
CA VAL A 32 2.39 0.03 5.14
C VAL A 32 1.83 0.77 6.35
N THR A 33 2.12 0.26 7.55
CA THR A 33 1.82 0.99 8.77
C THR A 33 2.68 2.25 8.81
N ALA A 34 2.14 3.30 9.44
CA ALA A 34 2.65 4.66 9.42
C ALA A 34 4.18 4.75 9.62
N ARG A 35 4.78 5.80 9.02
CA ARG A 35 6.10 6.45 9.20
C ARG A 35 7.20 5.75 10.04
N ASP A 36 6.89 5.13 11.16
CA ASP A 36 7.79 4.32 12.00
C ASP A 36 8.26 3.03 11.30
N ASP A 37 7.48 2.50 10.35
CA ASP A 37 7.88 1.34 9.57
C ASP A 37 8.88 1.66 8.44
N LEU A 38 9.05 2.92 8.05
CA LEU A 38 10.10 3.31 7.11
C LEU A 38 11.48 3.19 7.76
N THR A 39 11.61 3.56 9.03
CA THR A 39 12.83 3.32 9.80
C THR A 39 13.13 1.83 9.93
N LEU A 40 12.13 0.99 10.23
CA LEU A 40 12.27 -0.48 10.28
C LEU A 40 12.55 -1.11 8.91
N THR A 41 11.95 -0.61 7.83
CA THR A 41 12.19 -1.09 6.46
C THR A 41 13.59 -0.69 5.96
N LEU A 42 14.07 0.50 6.36
CA LEU A 42 15.44 0.96 6.12
C LEU A 42 16.47 0.27 7.03
N THR A 43 16.13 -0.12 8.27
CA THR A 43 17.07 -0.86 9.15
C THR A 43 17.06 -2.38 8.95
N LEU A 44 15.96 -3.01 8.53
CA LEU A 44 15.94 -4.45 8.22
C LEU A 44 16.71 -4.79 6.94
N THR A 45 16.94 -3.82 6.06
CA THR A 45 17.76 -3.97 4.84
C THR A 45 19.23 -3.64 5.08
N GLY A 46 19.75 -3.99 6.26
CA GLY A 46 21.19 -4.07 6.46
C GLY A 46 21.82 -4.82 5.28
N THR A 47 22.57 -4.11 4.43
CA THR A 47 23.22 -4.53 3.17
C THR A 47 22.48 -4.36 1.83
N VAL A 48 22.13 -3.14 1.40
CA VAL A 48 22.30 -2.69 -0.01
C VAL A 48 22.52 -1.16 0.03
N GLY A 49 23.50 -0.64 -0.72
CA GLY A 49 23.77 0.80 -0.78
C GLY A 49 22.51 1.61 -1.12
N GLU A 50 22.35 2.74 -0.42
CA GLU A 50 21.32 3.76 -0.66
C GLU A 50 21.10 4.01 -2.16
N ASP A 51 20.01 3.49 -2.73
CA ASP A 51 19.54 3.94 -4.04
C ASP A 51 18.68 5.19 -3.86
N THR A 52 19.32 6.30 -3.47
CA THR A 52 18.68 7.62 -3.35
C THR A 52 17.95 8.00 -4.64
N THR A 53 18.40 7.48 -5.78
CA THR A 53 17.77 7.65 -7.09
C THR A 53 16.37 7.04 -7.16
N GLU A 54 16.14 5.85 -6.59
CA GLU A 54 14.80 5.23 -6.55
C GLU A 54 13.82 6.08 -5.72
N VAL A 55 14.29 6.62 -4.60
CA VAL A 55 13.51 7.51 -3.73
C VAL A 55 13.17 8.82 -4.45
N ASP A 56 14.18 9.47 -5.05
CA ASP A 56 14.00 10.72 -5.78
C ASP A 56 13.05 10.55 -6.98
N ASN A 57 13.18 9.45 -7.73
CA ASN A 57 12.27 9.11 -8.83
C ASN A 57 10.83 8.88 -8.34
N THR A 58 10.67 8.23 -7.19
CA THR A 58 9.35 8.01 -6.58
C THR A 58 8.71 9.34 -6.19
N LEU A 59 9.46 10.22 -5.51
CA LEU A 59 8.95 11.55 -5.12
C LEU A 59 8.62 12.41 -6.33
N ALA A 60 9.42 12.32 -7.40
CA ALA A 60 9.18 13.01 -8.66
C ALA A 60 7.93 12.50 -9.39
N LEU A 61 7.64 11.19 -9.33
CA LEU A 61 6.41 10.59 -9.86
C LEU A 61 5.18 11.03 -9.07
N GLU A 62 5.27 11.02 -7.75
CA GLU A 62 4.19 11.46 -6.86
C GLU A 62 3.78 12.90 -7.12
N LEU A 63 4.77 13.79 -7.27
CA LEU A 63 4.53 15.19 -7.55
C LEU A 63 3.88 15.40 -8.94
N ASP A 64 4.33 14.67 -9.96
CA ASP A 64 3.74 14.72 -11.30
C ASP A 64 2.28 14.24 -11.27
N MET A 65 2.01 13.13 -10.57
CA MET A 65 0.66 12.59 -10.42
C MET A 65 -0.25 13.61 -9.75
N LEU A 66 0.17 14.21 -8.63
CA LEU A 66 -0.61 15.24 -7.94
C LEU A 66 -0.81 16.48 -8.81
N THR A 67 0.21 16.88 -9.56
CA THR A 67 0.10 18.00 -10.49
C THR A 67 -0.96 17.71 -11.55
N ALA A 68 -0.85 16.58 -12.27
CA ALA A 68 -1.83 16.17 -13.26
C ALA A 68 -3.26 16.04 -12.65
N LEU A 69 -3.36 15.56 -11.41
CA LEU A 69 -4.63 15.39 -10.69
C LEU A 69 -5.31 16.73 -10.37
N LEU A 70 -4.56 17.69 -9.84
CA LEU A 70 -5.11 19.00 -9.44
C LEU A 70 -5.47 19.89 -10.65
N TRP A 71 -4.85 19.63 -11.81
CA TRP A 71 -5.13 20.33 -13.07
C TRP A 71 -6.13 19.58 -13.98
N ALA A 72 -6.53 18.35 -13.63
CA ALA A 72 -7.50 17.59 -14.39
C ALA A 72 -8.94 18.15 -14.26
N SER A 73 -9.78 17.79 -15.24
CA SER A 73 -11.22 18.04 -15.11
C SER A 73 -11.79 17.26 -13.91
N PRO A 74 -12.81 17.78 -13.20
CA PRO A 74 -13.38 17.10 -12.03
C PRO A 74 -13.90 15.69 -12.34
N ALA A 75 -14.38 15.47 -13.57
CA ALA A 75 -14.82 14.15 -14.02
C ALA A 75 -13.64 13.17 -14.11
N ARG A 76 -12.53 13.57 -14.74
CA ARG A 76 -11.34 12.72 -14.88
C ARG A 76 -10.65 12.47 -13.55
N ALA A 77 -10.51 13.50 -12.71
CA ALA A 77 -9.94 13.36 -11.37
C ALA A 77 -10.75 12.34 -10.53
N ARG A 78 -12.08 12.42 -10.60
CA ARG A 78 -12.96 11.45 -9.93
C ARG A 78 -12.78 10.03 -10.47
N GLN A 79 -12.80 9.85 -11.79
CA GLN A 79 -12.61 8.52 -12.39
C GLN A 79 -11.32 7.85 -11.94
N VAL A 80 -10.21 8.60 -11.91
CA VAL A 80 -8.91 8.06 -11.47
C VAL A 80 -8.91 7.77 -9.97
N VAL A 81 -9.39 8.69 -9.13
CA VAL A 81 -9.47 8.46 -7.68
C VAL A 81 -10.34 7.25 -7.36
N GLU A 82 -11.49 7.10 -8.00
CA GLU A 82 -12.39 5.96 -7.80
C GLU A 82 -11.79 4.65 -8.33
N ALA A 83 -10.98 4.69 -9.39
CA ALA A 83 -10.23 3.53 -9.84
C ALA A 83 -9.19 3.07 -8.81
N LEU A 84 -8.57 4.01 -8.08
CA LEU A 84 -7.54 3.68 -7.09
C LEU A 84 -8.13 3.18 -5.77
N ILE A 85 -9.10 3.92 -5.21
CA ILE A 85 -9.58 3.72 -3.84
C ILE A 85 -11.09 3.50 -3.75
N GLY A 86 -11.77 3.32 -4.89
CA GLY A 86 -13.22 3.14 -4.94
C GLY A 86 -14.01 4.43 -4.77
N SER A 87 -15.31 4.36 -5.05
CA SER A 87 -16.25 5.43 -4.72
C SER A 87 -16.42 5.55 -3.21
N ARG A 88 -16.90 6.71 -2.74
CA ARG A 88 -17.21 6.92 -1.31
C ARG A 88 -18.07 5.80 -0.72
N ALA A 89 -19.13 5.40 -1.42
CA ALA A 89 -20.00 4.31 -0.99
C ALA A 89 -19.28 2.96 -0.93
N ALA A 90 -18.40 2.66 -1.88
CA ALA A 90 -17.62 1.44 -1.88
C ALA A 90 -16.61 1.39 -0.72
N ARG A 91 -15.99 2.53 -0.39
CA ARG A 91 -15.10 2.69 0.77
C ARG A 91 -15.85 2.50 2.09
N ASP A 92 -17.01 3.13 2.23
CA ASP A 92 -17.87 3.02 3.43
C ASP A 92 -18.37 1.57 3.63
N ALA A 93 -18.59 0.84 2.52
CA ALA A 93 -18.97 -0.57 2.53
C ALA A 93 -17.78 -1.54 2.74
N GLY A 94 -16.54 -1.04 2.76
CA GLY A 94 -15.33 -1.87 2.90
C GLY A 94 -15.05 -2.78 1.70
N THR A 95 -15.49 -2.41 0.49
CA THR A 95 -15.24 -3.21 -0.71
C THR A 95 -13.81 -2.99 -1.21
N THR A 96 -12.98 -4.04 -1.17
CA THR A 96 -11.55 -3.94 -1.54
C THR A 96 -11.17 -4.83 -2.70
N SER A 97 -12.05 -5.67 -3.25
CA SER A 97 -11.67 -6.71 -4.24
C SER A 97 -11.13 -6.19 -5.58
N SER A 98 -11.34 -4.90 -5.90
CA SER A 98 -10.91 -4.28 -7.16
C SER A 98 -10.22 -2.92 -6.98
N VAL A 99 -9.96 -2.51 -5.74
CA VAL A 99 -9.39 -1.20 -5.38
C VAL A 99 -8.43 -1.38 -4.19
N LEU A 100 -7.67 -0.34 -3.87
CA LEU A 100 -6.85 -0.36 -2.66
C LEU A 100 -7.73 -0.45 -1.40
N PRO A 101 -7.27 -1.10 -0.32
CA PRO A 101 -8.00 -1.12 0.93
C PRO A 101 -8.24 0.26 1.51
N ALA A 102 -9.29 0.35 2.33
CA ALA A 102 -9.56 1.57 3.07
C ALA A 102 -8.37 1.91 3.98
N GLY A 103 -7.92 3.16 3.95
CA GLY A 103 -6.81 3.64 4.77
C GLY A 103 -5.41 3.36 4.19
N SER A 104 -5.29 2.83 2.97
CA SER A 104 -3.98 2.68 2.32
C SER A 104 -3.26 4.01 2.14
N VAL A 105 -2.01 4.06 2.60
CA VAL A 105 -1.09 5.17 2.33
C VAL A 105 -0.47 4.94 0.95
N VAL A 106 -0.95 5.66 -0.05
CA VAL A 106 -0.55 5.49 -1.46
C VAL A 106 0.80 6.15 -1.73
N PHE A 107 1.06 7.28 -1.08
CA PHE A 107 2.24 8.11 -1.28
C PHE A 107 3.32 7.82 -0.22
N LEU A 108 4.57 7.71 -0.66
CA LEU A 108 5.75 7.67 0.20
C LEU A 108 5.89 8.96 1.01
N SER A 109 5.65 10.12 0.37
CA SER A 109 5.66 11.40 1.07
C SER A 109 4.35 11.63 1.81
N ALA A 110 4.43 11.81 3.13
CA ALA A 110 3.27 12.15 3.95
C ALA A 110 2.59 13.46 3.51
N VAL A 111 3.36 14.44 2.99
CA VAL A 111 2.79 15.70 2.49
C VAL A 111 2.02 15.46 1.18
N HIS A 112 2.49 14.54 0.32
CA HIS A 112 1.76 14.17 -0.89
C HIS A 112 0.49 13.40 -0.55
N GLN A 113 0.53 12.51 0.46
CA GLN A 113 -0.66 11.86 1.00
C GLN A 113 -1.68 12.89 1.52
N ASP A 114 -1.25 13.89 2.30
CA ASP A 114 -2.13 14.95 2.81
C ASP A 114 -2.86 15.71 1.66
N VAL A 115 -2.16 15.94 0.54
CA VAL A 115 -2.74 16.54 -0.67
C VAL A 115 -3.77 15.61 -1.29
N PHE A 116 -3.42 14.34 -1.50
CA PHE A 116 -4.33 13.35 -2.07
C PHE A 116 -5.60 13.19 -1.22
N ASP A 117 -5.48 13.04 0.10
CA ASP A 117 -6.62 12.90 1.00
C ASP A 117 -7.55 14.13 0.95
N THR A 118 -6.96 15.32 0.78
CA THR A 118 -7.73 16.56 0.61
C THR A 118 -8.45 16.60 -0.73
N VAL A 119 -7.81 16.14 -1.82
CA VAL A 119 -8.44 15.97 -3.13
C VAL A 119 -9.62 15.00 -3.05
N VAL A 120 -9.42 13.83 -2.42
CA VAL A 120 -10.48 12.83 -2.21
C VAL A 120 -11.67 13.46 -1.48
N THR A 121 -11.39 14.18 -0.38
CA THR A 121 -12.44 14.87 0.40
C THR A 121 -13.24 15.85 -0.47
N LEU A 122 -12.57 16.69 -1.26
CA LEU A 122 -13.24 17.66 -2.14
C LEU A 122 -14.11 16.97 -3.20
N LEU A 123 -13.59 15.91 -3.83
CA LEU A 123 -14.33 15.17 -4.86
C LEU A 123 -15.56 14.45 -4.31
N ASP A 124 -15.46 13.91 -3.09
CA ASP A 124 -16.55 13.28 -2.34
C ASP A 124 -17.65 14.27 -1.94
N GLU A 125 -17.29 15.52 -1.71
CA GLU A 125 -18.22 16.63 -1.45
C GLU A 125 -18.82 17.18 -2.76
N GLY A 126 -18.38 16.69 -3.92
CA GLY A 126 -18.80 17.20 -5.23
C GLY A 126 -18.08 18.47 -5.68
N SER A 127 -17.07 18.93 -4.92
CA SER A 127 -16.27 20.11 -5.24
C SER A 127 -15.12 19.76 -6.20
N PRO A 128 -14.67 20.71 -7.06
CA PRO A 128 -13.49 20.51 -7.88
C PRO A 128 -12.23 20.53 -7.01
N ALA A 129 -11.25 19.68 -7.32
CA ALA A 129 -10.02 19.54 -6.54
C ALA A 129 -8.88 20.45 -7.04
N THR A 130 -9.17 21.76 -7.16
CA THR A 130 -8.18 22.73 -7.68
C THR A 130 -7.11 23.08 -6.64
N PRO A 131 -5.92 23.56 -7.06
CA PRO A 131 -4.88 24.02 -6.13
C PRO A 131 -5.34 25.07 -5.12
N VAL A 132 -6.25 25.96 -5.54
CA VAL A 132 -6.80 27.01 -4.67
C VAL A 132 -7.66 26.41 -3.56
N LEU A 133 -8.55 25.47 -3.89
CA LEU A 133 -9.44 24.84 -2.92
C LEU A 133 -8.68 23.90 -1.98
N VAL A 134 -7.69 23.18 -2.48
CA VAL A 134 -6.80 22.36 -1.65
C VAL A 134 -6.02 23.24 -0.65
N ASN A 135 -5.47 24.37 -1.10
CA ASN A 135 -4.82 25.33 -0.21
C ASN A 135 -5.77 25.92 0.84
N ALA A 136 -7.02 26.22 0.47
CA ALA A 136 -8.04 26.70 1.41
C ALA A 136 -8.31 25.65 2.51
N ARG A 137 -8.47 24.37 2.13
CA ARG A 137 -8.62 23.26 3.10
C ARG A 137 -7.41 23.11 4.02
N PHE A 138 -6.19 23.32 3.51
CA PHE A 138 -5.00 23.33 4.35
C PHE A 138 -4.93 24.52 5.30
N ALA A 139 -5.42 25.70 4.90
CA ALA A 139 -5.55 26.85 5.78
C ALA A 139 -6.51 26.56 6.94
N ASP A 140 -7.67 25.99 6.65
CA ASP A 140 -8.67 25.63 7.67
C ASP A 140 -8.12 24.62 8.71
N ARG A 141 -7.22 23.72 8.28
CA ARG A 141 -6.60 22.69 9.14
C ARG A 141 -5.27 23.14 9.77
N GLY A 142 -4.80 24.36 9.52
CA GLY A 142 -3.52 24.86 10.04
C GLY A 142 -2.27 24.17 9.44
N LEU A 143 -2.38 23.58 8.24
CA LEU A 143 -1.31 22.80 7.60
C LEU A 143 -0.47 23.60 6.58
N THR A 144 -0.77 24.88 6.38
CA THR A 144 -0.19 25.72 5.31
C THR A 144 1.33 25.75 5.31
N THR A 145 1.99 25.89 6.46
CA THR A 145 3.45 25.93 6.54
C THR A 145 4.09 24.63 6.05
N ARG A 146 3.50 23.48 6.40
CA ARG A 146 3.98 22.14 6.03
C ARG A 146 3.79 21.85 4.54
N THR A 147 2.67 22.31 3.96
CA THR A 147 2.30 21.98 2.57
C THR A 147 2.74 23.04 1.56
N ARG A 148 3.14 24.24 2.00
CA ARG A 148 3.50 25.39 1.14
C ARG A 148 4.46 25.05 0.01
N ARG A 149 5.54 24.33 0.30
CA ARG A 149 6.56 24.00 -0.71
C ARG A 149 5.97 23.14 -1.83
N VAL A 150 5.27 22.06 -1.47
CA VAL A 150 4.64 21.14 -2.42
C VAL A 150 3.57 21.86 -3.24
N MET A 151 2.71 22.66 -2.59
CA MET A 151 1.66 23.39 -3.30
C MET A 151 2.19 24.46 -4.26
N LEU A 152 3.32 25.11 -3.93
CA LEU A 152 4.01 25.99 -4.88
C LEU A 152 4.60 25.21 -6.06
N GLU A 153 5.13 24.03 -5.81
CA GLU A 153 5.73 23.17 -6.85
C GLU A 153 4.66 22.59 -7.79
N ILE A 154 3.48 22.26 -7.27
CA ILE A 154 2.31 21.85 -8.10
C ILE A 154 1.78 23.02 -8.93
N ALA A 155 1.72 24.23 -8.34
CA ALA A 155 1.24 25.42 -9.04
C ALA A 155 2.24 25.94 -10.08
N SER A 156 3.54 25.74 -9.83
CA SER A 156 4.63 26.18 -10.70
C SER A 156 5.76 25.14 -10.69
N PRO A 157 5.63 24.10 -11.54
CA PRO A 157 6.67 23.08 -11.68
C PRO A 157 8.01 23.72 -12.07
N ARG A 158 9.11 23.21 -11.50
CA ARG A 158 10.45 23.77 -11.72
C ARG A 158 10.83 23.73 -13.20
N HIS A 159 11.58 24.75 -13.64
CA HIS A 159 12.04 24.89 -15.02
C HIS A 159 12.88 23.66 -15.43
N GLY A 160 12.54 23.03 -16.57
CA GLY A 160 13.32 21.95 -17.18
C GLY A 160 12.64 20.59 -17.30
N ARG A 161 11.48 20.38 -16.66
CA ARG A 161 10.66 19.16 -16.84
C ARG A 161 9.33 19.52 -17.53
N PRO A 162 8.87 18.75 -18.54
CA PRO A 162 7.52 18.90 -19.05
C PRO A 162 6.52 18.80 -17.89
N VAL A 163 5.57 19.75 -17.83
CA VAL A 163 4.49 19.69 -16.85
C VAL A 163 3.63 18.47 -17.19
N ALA A 164 3.43 17.59 -16.21
CA ALA A 164 2.53 16.45 -16.35
C ALA A 164 1.13 16.95 -16.75
N ASP A 165 0.64 16.52 -17.91
CA ASP A 165 -0.69 16.90 -18.36
C ASP A 165 -1.73 16.05 -17.62
N SER A 166 -2.91 16.62 -17.42
CA SER A 166 -4.13 15.90 -17.04
C SER A 166 -4.46 14.70 -17.95
N ALA A 167 -3.90 14.65 -19.17
CA ALA A 167 -3.97 13.50 -20.07
C ALA A 167 -3.13 12.31 -19.59
N ASP A 168 -2.01 12.57 -18.91
CA ASP A 168 -1.10 11.54 -18.41
C ASP A 168 -1.58 10.93 -17.08
N LEU A 169 -2.60 11.52 -16.46
CA LEU A 169 -3.05 11.16 -15.12
C LEU A 169 -3.33 9.65 -14.93
N PRO A 170 -4.05 8.94 -15.83
CA PRO A 170 -4.26 7.50 -15.67
C PRO A 170 -2.94 6.71 -15.72
N HIS A 171 -2.00 7.13 -16.56
CA HIS A 171 -0.69 6.49 -16.69
C HIS A 171 0.19 6.71 -15.44
N LEU A 172 0.22 7.95 -14.94
CA LEU A 172 0.94 8.30 -13.71
C LEU A 172 0.35 7.58 -12.50
N ALA A 173 -0.98 7.47 -12.42
CA ALA A 173 -1.66 6.69 -11.38
C ALA A 173 -1.28 5.21 -11.45
N ALA A 174 -1.22 4.60 -12.65
CA ALA A 174 -0.80 3.20 -12.80
C ALA A 174 0.65 2.98 -12.32
N ALA A 175 1.57 3.87 -12.71
CA ALA A 175 2.96 3.81 -12.27
C ALA A 175 3.11 3.98 -10.75
N LEU A 176 2.30 4.88 -10.14
CA LEU A 176 2.28 5.07 -8.69
C LEU A 176 1.84 3.79 -7.96
N ILE A 177 0.81 3.12 -8.47
CA ILE A 177 0.32 1.85 -7.91
C ILE A 177 1.31 0.70 -8.11
N ASP A 178 1.98 0.62 -9.26
CA ASP A 178 3.06 -0.35 -9.48
C ASP A 178 4.17 -0.17 -8.42
N GLY A 179 4.54 1.09 -8.13
CA GLY A 179 5.47 1.43 -7.07
C GLY A 179 4.94 1.07 -5.67
N TRP A 180 3.66 1.34 -5.41
CA TRP A 180 3.01 1.01 -4.15
C TRP A 180 3.02 -0.49 -3.85
N TYR A 181 2.62 -1.33 -4.81
CA TYR A 181 2.67 -2.78 -4.66
C TYR A 181 4.10 -3.28 -4.48
N ARG A 182 5.07 -2.75 -5.24
CA ARG A 182 6.48 -3.12 -5.08
C ARG A 182 7.00 -2.82 -3.68
N ARG A 183 6.64 -1.67 -3.11
CA ARG A 183 6.98 -1.33 -1.71
C ARG A 183 6.26 -2.24 -0.74
N GLY A 184 4.96 -2.46 -0.95
CA GLY A 184 4.11 -3.33 -0.15
C GLY A 184 4.65 -4.76 -0.06
N TYR A 185 5.19 -5.32 -1.14
CA TYR A 185 5.77 -6.68 -1.14
C TYR A 185 7.05 -6.83 -0.31
N ARG A 186 7.74 -5.75 0.06
CA ARG A 186 8.97 -5.85 0.89
C ARG A 186 8.66 -6.32 2.31
N ALA A 187 7.57 -5.86 2.92
CA ALA A 187 7.21 -6.23 4.30
C ALA A 187 6.79 -7.71 4.45
N PRO A 188 5.95 -8.29 3.56
CA PRO A 188 5.68 -9.73 3.55
C PRO A 188 6.93 -10.59 3.40
N LEU A 189 7.88 -10.20 2.53
CA LEU A 189 9.13 -10.94 2.34
C LEU A 189 9.99 -10.94 3.62
N ALA A 190 10.13 -9.79 4.28
CA ALA A 190 10.85 -9.70 5.55
C ALA A 190 10.16 -10.55 6.64
N ARG A 191 8.83 -10.49 6.73
CA ARG A 191 8.04 -11.31 7.67
C ARG A 191 8.24 -12.81 7.41
N MET A 192 8.35 -13.21 6.15
CA MET A 192 8.60 -14.61 5.78
C MET A 192 9.96 -15.08 6.30
N THR A 193 11.02 -14.29 6.12
CA THR A 193 12.36 -14.59 6.67
C THR A 193 12.31 -14.74 8.20
N GLN A 194 11.58 -13.86 8.88
CA GLN A 194 11.40 -13.93 10.32
C GLN A 194 10.66 -15.21 10.75
N VAL A 195 9.52 -15.52 10.13
CA VAL A 195 8.72 -16.71 10.43
C VAL A 195 9.52 -17.99 10.23
N THR A 196 10.34 -18.08 9.17
CA THR A 196 11.21 -19.24 8.96
C THR A 196 12.28 -19.42 10.03
N THR A 197 12.63 -18.36 10.76
CA THR A 197 13.65 -18.39 11.83
C THR A 197 13.03 -18.68 13.20
N GLU A 198 11.83 -18.16 13.46
CA GLU A 198 11.25 -18.12 14.81
C GLU A 198 10.16 -19.16 15.07
N ARG A 199 9.53 -19.72 14.02
CA ARG A 199 8.33 -20.56 14.17
C ARG A 199 8.60 -22.06 14.03
N PRO A 200 7.86 -22.92 14.75
CA PRO A 200 7.93 -24.36 14.58
C PRO A 200 7.61 -24.79 13.14
N THR A 201 8.29 -25.81 12.64
CA THR A 201 8.11 -26.34 11.27
C THR A 201 6.65 -26.69 10.94
N ALA A 202 5.88 -27.15 11.94
CA ALA A 202 4.47 -27.51 11.78
C ALA A 202 3.55 -26.31 11.43
N GLU A 203 3.93 -25.08 11.82
CA GLU A 203 3.15 -23.87 11.55
C GLU A 203 3.50 -23.24 10.20
N LEU A 204 4.68 -23.57 9.63
CA LEU A 204 5.18 -22.95 8.41
C LEU A 204 4.23 -23.13 7.22
N ALA A 205 3.61 -24.30 7.07
CA ALA A 205 2.68 -24.56 5.97
C ALA A 205 1.47 -23.60 5.98
N GLY A 206 0.91 -23.31 7.15
CA GLY A 206 -0.19 -22.36 7.31
C GLY A 206 0.21 -20.93 6.97
N HIS A 207 1.40 -20.50 7.40
CA HIS A 207 1.96 -19.20 7.04
C HIS A 207 2.18 -19.05 5.53
N TRP A 208 2.68 -20.09 4.87
CA TRP A 208 2.83 -20.11 3.42
C TRP A 208 1.51 -20.00 2.68
N THR A 209 0.48 -20.74 3.12
CA THR A 209 -0.86 -20.65 2.52
C THR A 209 -1.44 -19.24 2.66
N ALA A 210 -1.31 -18.62 3.84
CA ALA A 210 -1.80 -17.26 4.08
C ALA A 210 -1.07 -16.22 3.21
N LEU A 211 0.25 -16.34 3.06
CA LEU A 211 1.05 -15.46 2.22
C LEU A 211 0.65 -15.58 0.74
N THR A 212 0.50 -16.79 0.23
CA THR A 212 0.11 -17.02 -1.17
C THR A 212 -1.29 -16.48 -1.45
N ALA A 213 -2.26 -16.72 -0.55
CA ALA A 213 -3.61 -16.18 -0.69
C ALA A 213 -3.59 -14.65 -0.71
N HIS A 214 -2.76 -14.03 0.12
CA HIS A 214 -2.57 -12.59 0.13
C HIS A 214 -1.97 -12.06 -1.18
N GLN A 215 -0.91 -12.70 -1.69
CA GLN A 215 -0.29 -12.33 -2.97
C GLN A 215 -1.29 -12.40 -4.13
N GLN A 216 -2.11 -13.46 -4.18
CA GLN A 216 -3.14 -13.61 -5.20
C GLN A 216 -4.22 -12.52 -5.11
N ALA A 217 -4.65 -12.16 -3.90
CA ALA A 217 -5.60 -11.07 -3.69
C ALA A 217 -5.01 -9.72 -4.09
N ALA A 218 -3.73 -9.46 -3.78
CA ALA A 218 -2.99 -8.28 -4.18
C ALA A 218 -2.85 -8.18 -5.71
N GLU A 219 -2.45 -9.27 -6.37
CA GLU A 219 -2.34 -9.33 -7.83
C GLU A 219 -3.69 -9.11 -8.52
N THR A 220 -4.76 -9.75 -8.04
CA THR A 220 -6.11 -9.57 -8.58
C THR A 220 -6.55 -8.10 -8.55
N ARG A 221 -6.30 -7.42 -7.42
CA ARG A 221 -6.63 -5.99 -7.27
C ARG A 221 -5.75 -5.10 -8.12
N TRP A 222 -4.45 -5.36 -8.13
CA TRP A 222 -3.49 -4.63 -8.97
C TRP A 222 -3.91 -4.66 -10.44
N LEU A 223 -4.23 -5.84 -10.97
CA LEU A 223 -4.72 -6.00 -12.35
C LEU A 223 -6.04 -5.26 -12.56
N ALA A 224 -7.00 -5.39 -11.63
CA ALA A 224 -8.28 -4.70 -11.74
C ALA A 224 -8.14 -3.16 -11.77
N ILE A 225 -7.26 -2.60 -10.94
CA ILE A 225 -6.95 -1.17 -10.92
C ILE A 225 -6.33 -0.75 -12.26
N ARG A 226 -5.31 -1.48 -12.74
CA ARG A 226 -4.65 -1.17 -14.01
C ARG A 226 -5.60 -1.25 -15.20
N ASP A 227 -6.44 -2.27 -15.25
CA ASP A 227 -7.45 -2.45 -16.29
C ASP A 227 -8.50 -1.34 -16.27
N THR A 228 -8.82 -0.80 -15.10
CA THR A 228 -9.75 0.32 -14.95
C THR A 228 -9.08 1.61 -15.43
N LEU A 229 -7.85 1.88 -14.99
CA LEU A 229 -7.09 3.06 -15.42
C LEU A 229 -6.83 3.09 -16.93
N ALA A 230 -6.58 1.93 -17.56
CA ALA A 230 -6.37 1.84 -19.01
C ALA A 230 -7.61 2.16 -19.85
N ARG A 231 -8.81 2.23 -19.24
CA ARG A 231 -10.08 2.54 -19.91
C ARG A 231 -10.49 4.02 -19.78
N ILE A 232 -9.74 4.82 -19.03
CA ILE A 232 -9.98 6.26 -18.79
C ILE A 232 -9.22 7.08 -19.84
#